data_AF-A4WX44-F1
#
_entry.id   AF-A4WX44-F1
#
_cell.length_a   1.000
_cell.length_b   1.000
_cell.length_c   1.000
_cell.angle_alpha   90.00
_cell.angle_beta   90.00
_cell.angle_gamma   90.00
#
_symmetry.space_group_name_H-M   'P 1'
#
loop_
_entity.id
_entity.type
_entity.pdbx_description
1 polymer ?
#
loop_
_entity_poly.entity_id
_entity_poly.type
_entity_poly.pdbx_seq_one_letter_code
_entity_poly.pdbx_strand_id
1 'polypeptide(L)'
;MDQAAVAARLAELHGRLETLRRQARLLAAGAGLMAAAAVWMAAGSALMALAAGLLAALVAGLLARMRAAAPLRALARLETEHPEAVALAMDRYRLTLALERAERWKLFR
;
A
#
# COMPACT_ATOMS: atom_id res chain seq x y z
N MET A 1 9.52 -20.30 16.84
CA MET A 1 8.29 -20.17 16.03
C MET A 1 8.46 -21.05 14.81
N ASP A 2 7.44 -21.83 14.44
CA ASP A 2 7.50 -22.67 13.24
C ASP A 2 7.59 -21.83 11.97
N GLN A 3 8.34 -22.31 10.97
CA GLN A 3 8.50 -21.64 9.66
C GLN A 3 7.15 -21.34 9.00
N ALA A 4 6.16 -22.23 9.17
CA ALA A 4 4.80 -22.04 8.65
C ALA A 4 4.10 -20.82 9.30
N ALA A 5 4.31 -20.61 10.61
CA ALA A 5 3.73 -19.48 11.33
C ALA A 5 4.36 -18.15 10.89
N VAL A 6 5.67 -18.13 10.62
CA VAL A 6 6.36 -16.93 10.11
C VAL A 6 5.86 -16.59 8.70
N ALA A 7 5.76 -17.58 7.81
CA ALA A 7 5.25 -17.37 6.45
C ALA A 7 3.80 -16.85 6.43
N ALA A 8 2.93 -17.40 7.28
CA ALA A 8 1.55 -16.94 7.42
C ALA A 8 1.48 -15.47 7.88
N ARG A 9 2.29 -15.09 8.89
CA ARG A 9 2.37 -13.71 9.38
C ARG A 9 2.88 -12.74 8.32
N LEU A 10 3.83 -13.18 7.49
CA LEU A 10 4.43 -12.39 6.42
C LEU A 10 3.43 -12.14 5.28
N ALA A 11 2.67 -13.17 4.91
CA ALA A 11 1.58 -13.08 3.95
C ALA A 11 0.45 -12.16 4.44
N GLU A 12 0.08 -12.26 5.73
CA GLU A 12 -0.94 -11.41 6.35
C GLU A 12 -0.51 -9.93 6.37
N LEU A 13 0.76 -9.65 6.72
CA LEU A 13 1.31 -8.29 6.71
C LEU A 13 1.39 -7.71 5.29
N HIS A 14 1.81 -8.50 4.30
CA HIS A 14 1.80 -8.08 2.90
C HIS A 14 0.38 -7.80 2.39
N GLY A 15 -0.58 -8.68 2.72
CA GLY A 15 -1.99 -8.51 2.37
C GLY A 15 -2.57 -7.22 2.96
N ARG A 16 -2.26 -6.92 4.23
CA ARG A 16 -2.66 -5.67 4.90
C ARG A 16 -2.01 -4.43 4.27
N LEU A 17 -0.73 -4.48 3.93
CA LEU A 17 -0.05 -3.38 3.24
C LEU A 17 -0.65 -3.12 1.85
N GLU A 18 -1.01 -4.17 1.13
CA GLU A 18 -1.62 -4.04 -0.18
C GLU A 18 -3.06 -3.50 -0.10
N THR A 19 -3.86 -3.94 0.87
CA THR A 19 -5.18 -3.34 1.13
C THR A 19 -5.07 -1.87 1.52
N LEU A 20 -4.11 -1.51 2.38
CA LEU A 20 -3.84 -0.11 2.73
C LEU A 20 -3.40 0.72 1.52
N ARG A 21 -2.55 0.17 0.64
CA ARG A 21 -2.16 0.84 -0.62
C ARG A 21 -3.36 1.04 -1.55
N ARG A 22 -4.24 0.05 -1.69
CA ARG A 22 -5.48 0.17 -2.50
C ARG A 22 -6.42 1.21 -1.89
N GLN A 23 -6.62 1.19 -0.58
CA GLN A 23 -7.42 2.19 0.12
C GLN A 23 -6.83 3.60 -0.02
N ALA A 24 -5.51 3.74 0.07
CA ALA A 24 -4.84 5.02 -0.13
C ALA A 24 -5.02 5.54 -1.58
N ARG A 25 -4.97 4.66 -2.59
CA ARG A 25 -5.28 5.03 -3.99
C ARG A 25 -6.73 5.47 -4.16
N LEU A 26 -7.68 4.76 -3.53
CA LEU A 26 -9.10 5.13 -3.57
C LEU A 26 -9.35 6.48 -2.88
N LEU A 27 -8.72 6.70 -1.72
CA LEU A 27 -8.78 7.98 -1.01
C LEU A 27 -8.13 9.11 -1.81
N ALA A 28 -7.00 8.86 -2.49
CA ALA A 28 -6.37 9.84 -3.37
C ALA A 28 -7.26 10.18 -4.58
N ALA A 29 -7.91 9.18 -5.18
CA ALA A 29 -8.88 9.39 -6.27
C ALA A 29 -10.10 10.19 -5.80
N GLY A 30 -10.64 9.87 -4.62
CA GLY A 30 -11.73 10.61 -3.99
C GLY A 30 -11.36 12.05 -3.63
N ALA A 31 -10.15 12.28 -3.12
CA ALA A 31 -9.63 13.62 -2.86
C ALA A 31 -9.46 14.44 -4.15
N GLY A 32 -9.02 13.82 -5.25
CA GLY A 32 -8.93 14.46 -6.57
C GLY A 32 -10.30 14.89 -7.11
N LEU A 33 -11.31 14.04 -6.96
CA LEU A 33 -12.70 14.36 -7.33
C LEU A 33 -13.27 15.51 -6.47
N MET A 34 -13.02 15.49 -5.16
CA MET A 34 -13.44 16.57 -4.25
C MET A 34 -12.75 17.89 -4.57
N ALA A 35 -11.45 17.87 -4.92
CA ALA A 35 -10.73 19.06 -5.36
C ALA A 35 -11.29 19.62 -6.68
N ALA A 36 -11.58 18.75 -7.66
CA ALA A 36 -12.22 19.15 -8.91
C ALA A 36 -13.63 19.75 -8.69
N ALA A 37 -14.44 19.14 -7.81
CA ALA A 37 -15.76 19.63 -7.44
C ALA A 37 -15.70 20.96 -6.69
N ALA A 38 -14.72 21.14 -5.78
CA ALA A 38 -14.50 22.39 -5.06
C ALA A 38 -14.10 23.54 -6.01
N VAL A 39 -13.24 23.26 -7.00
CA VAL A 39 -12.88 24.22 -8.05
C VAL A 39 -14.09 24.57 -8.92
N TRP A 40 -14.98 23.61 -9.18
CA TRP A 40 -16.18 23.82 -9.98
C TRP A 40 -17.28 24.61 -9.24
N MET A 41 -17.45 24.38 -7.93
CA MET A 41 -18.41 25.12 -7.10
C MET A 41 -17.92 26.52 -6.69
N ALA A 42 -16.60 26.74 -6.62
CA ALA A 42 -16.02 28.03 -6.24
C ALA A 42 -15.95 28.99 -7.43
N ALA A 43 -17.10 29.44 -7.93
CA ALA A 43 -17.20 30.53 -8.91
C ALA A 43 -16.76 31.92 -8.34
N GLY A 44 -16.13 31.98 -7.16
CA GLY A 44 -15.76 33.24 -6.47
C GLY A 44 -14.33 33.33 -5.94
N SER A 45 -13.62 32.23 -5.66
CA SER A 45 -12.16 32.27 -5.46
C SER A 45 -11.53 30.88 -5.56
N ALA A 46 -10.90 30.61 -6.70
CA ALA A 46 -10.14 29.37 -6.94
C ALA A 46 -9.04 29.11 -5.89
N LEU A 47 -8.56 30.17 -5.22
CA LEU A 47 -7.54 30.09 -4.19
C LEU A 47 -8.01 29.37 -2.91
N MET A 48 -9.26 29.60 -2.49
CA MET A 48 -9.85 28.94 -1.31
C MET A 48 -10.12 27.46 -1.58
N ALA A 49 -10.59 27.12 -2.79
CA ALA A 49 -10.79 25.73 -3.20
C ALA A 49 -9.46 24.96 -3.28
N LEU A 50 -8.42 25.58 -3.82
CA LEU A 50 -7.07 25.00 -3.84
C LEU A 50 -6.51 24.81 -2.42
N ALA A 51 -6.65 25.80 -1.54
CA ALA A 51 -6.19 25.70 -0.16
C ALA A 51 -6.90 24.56 0.61
N ALA A 52 -8.22 24.46 0.46
CA ALA A 52 -9.01 23.39 1.07
C ALA A 52 -8.64 22.00 0.50
N GLY A 53 -8.45 21.89 -0.82
CA GLY A 53 -8.02 20.66 -1.48
C GLY A 53 -6.63 20.20 -1.04
N LEU A 54 -5.68 21.13 -0.93
CA LEU A 54 -4.33 20.86 -0.41
C LEU A 54 -4.37 20.39 1.04
N LEU A 55 -5.15 21.03 1.90
CA LEU A 55 -5.34 20.63 3.29
C LEU A 55 -5.94 19.22 3.39
N ALA A 56 -6.98 18.93 2.60
CA ALA A 56 -7.60 17.60 2.56
C ALA A 56 -6.62 16.52 2.08
N ALA A 57 -5.82 16.80 1.05
CA ALA A 57 -4.79 15.89 0.55
C ALA A 57 -3.68 15.66 1.58
N LEU A 58 -3.25 16.71 2.29
CA LEU A 58 -2.27 16.63 3.38
C LEU A 58 -2.78 15.75 4.53
N VAL A 59 -4.02 15.97 4.97
CA VAL A 59 -4.65 15.18 6.05
C VAL A 59 -4.83 13.73 5.62
N ALA A 60 -5.30 13.47 4.39
CA ALA A 60 -5.45 12.13 3.85
C ALA A 60 -4.10 11.40 3.72
N GLY A 61 -3.07 12.08 3.24
CA GLY A 61 -1.71 11.55 3.13
C GLY A 61 -1.10 11.23 4.50
N LEU A 62 -1.32 12.10 5.50
CA LEU A 62 -0.85 11.89 6.87
C LEU A 62 -1.55 10.68 7.51
N LEU A 63 -2.87 10.56 7.38
CA LEU A 63 -3.65 9.42 7.87
C LEU A 63 -3.22 8.11 7.21
N ALA A 64 -2.99 8.11 5.89
CA ALA A 64 -2.48 6.95 5.17
C ALA A 64 -1.08 6.56 5.69
N ARG A 65 -0.20 7.55 5.91
CA ARG A 65 1.15 7.32 6.45
C ARG A 65 1.13 6.76 7.88
N MET A 66 0.25 7.28 8.75
CA MET A 66 0.09 6.77 10.11
C MET A 66 -0.43 5.33 10.13
N ARG A 67 -1.41 5.00 9.28
CA ARG A 67 -1.95 3.64 9.17
C ARG A 67 -0.93 2.64 8.61
N ALA A 68 -0.03 3.07 7.73
CA ALA A 68 1.03 2.24 7.18
C ALA A 68 2.24 2.06 8.13
N ALA A 69 2.43 2.96 9.10
CA ALA A 69 3.61 2.93 9.97
C ALA A 69 3.63 1.70 10.90
N ALA A 70 2.48 1.28 11.44
CA ALA A 70 2.39 0.12 12.32
C ALA A 70 2.76 -1.22 11.63
N PRO A 71 2.20 -1.58 10.46
CA PRO A 71 2.58 -2.81 9.77
C PRO A 71 4.03 -2.77 9.26
N LEU A 72 4.57 -1.60 8.87
CA LEU A 72 5.98 -1.47 8.49
C LEU A 72 6.92 -1.74 9.67
N ARG A 73 6.61 -1.20 10.85
CA ARG A 73 7.40 -1.47 12.07
C ARG A 73 7.30 -2.93 12.50
N ALA A 74 6.13 -3.55 12.35
CA ALA A 74 5.95 -4.98 12.63
C ALA A 74 6.76 -5.86 11.66
N LEU A 75 6.82 -5.49 10.38
CA LEU A 75 7.62 -6.18 9.37
C LEU A 75 9.12 -6.07 9.67
N ALA A 76 9.59 -4.85 9.99
CA ALA A 76 10.99 -4.61 10.36
C ALA A 76 11.40 -5.38 11.62
N ARG A 77 10.52 -5.46 12.63
CA ARG A 77 10.76 -6.29 13.82
C ARG A 77 10.85 -7.77 13.49
N LEU A 78 9.95 -8.27 12.65
CA LEU A 78 9.94 -9.68 12.23
C LEU A 78 11.22 -10.04 11.47
N GLU A 79 11.73 -9.13 10.65
CA GLU A 79 12.99 -9.27 9.91
C GLU A 79 14.20 -9.28 10.83
N THR A 80 14.22 -8.45 11.89
CA THR A 80 15.28 -8.49 12.90
C THR A 80 15.20 -9.71 13.83
N GLU A 81 14.01 -10.19 14.16
CA GLU A 81 13.82 -11.33 15.07
C GLU A 81 14.10 -12.67 14.36
N HIS A 82 13.76 -12.79 13.07
CA HIS A 82 13.83 -14.04 12.32
C HIS A 82 14.34 -13.83 10.87
N PRO A 83 15.59 -13.38 10.68
CA PRO A 83 16.12 -13.02 9.36
C PRO A 83 16.11 -14.19 8.37
N GLU A 84 16.49 -15.39 8.83
CA GLU A 84 16.57 -16.59 7.97
C GLU A 84 15.19 -17.05 7.47
N ALA A 85 14.18 -16.99 8.33
CA ALA A 85 12.81 -17.39 7.97
C ALA A 85 12.17 -16.39 7.00
N VAL A 86 12.47 -15.09 7.15
CA VAL A 86 12.02 -14.04 6.23
C VAL A 86 12.70 -14.17 4.86
N ALA A 87 14.02 -14.40 4.83
CA ALA A 87 14.76 -14.60 3.59
C ALA A 87 14.22 -15.79 2.79
N LEU A 88 13.98 -16.93 3.45
CA LEU A 88 13.49 -18.14 2.81
C LEU A 88 12.04 -17.97 2.29
N ALA A 89 11.20 -17.24 3.02
CA ALA A 89 9.86 -16.88 2.56
C ALA A 89 9.89 -15.94 1.34
N MET A 90 10.80 -14.97 1.32
CA MET A 90 10.99 -14.05 0.20
C MET A 90 11.55 -14.72 -1.04
N ASP A 91 12.47 -15.66 -0.90
CA ASP A 91 12.98 -16.43 -2.03
C ASP A 91 11.91 -17.32 -2.64
N ARG A 92 11.10 -17.99 -1.80
CA ARG A 92 9.91 -18.71 -2.29
C ARG A 92 8.97 -17.80 -3.06
N TYR A 93 8.67 -16.62 -2.53
CA TYR A 93 7.80 -15.64 -3.18
C TYR A 93 8.36 -15.16 -4.54
N ARG A 94 9.67 -14.92 -4.63
CA ARG A 94 10.34 -14.55 -5.89
C ARG A 94 10.25 -15.66 -6.92
N LEU A 95 10.43 -16.92 -6.50
CA LEU A 95 10.32 -18.08 -7.36
C LEU A 95 8.90 -18.27 -7.91
N THR A 96 7.86 -18.10 -7.09
CA THR A 96 6.47 -18.14 -7.57
C THR A 96 6.18 -17.04 -8.58
N LEU A 97 6.64 -15.82 -8.32
CA LEU A 97 6.50 -14.70 -9.26
C LEU A 97 7.21 -14.94 -10.59
N ALA A 98 8.41 -15.51 -10.55
CA ALA A 98 9.16 -15.88 -11.75
C ALA A 98 8.44 -16.98 -12.55
N LEU A 99 7.88 -17.98 -11.86
CA LEU A 99 7.07 -19.05 -12.45
C LEU A 99 5.80 -18.51 -13.11
N GLU A 100 5.02 -17.66 -12.42
CA GLU A 100 3.82 -17.03 -13.00
C GLU A 100 4.15 -16.18 -14.24
N ARG A 101 5.31 -15.52 -14.25
CA ARG A 101 5.80 -14.82 -15.44
C ARG A 101 6.08 -15.83 -16.55
N ALA A 102 6.84 -16.88 -16.27
CA ALA A 102 7.18 -17.89 -17.27
C ALA A 102 5.93 -18.60 -17.84
N GLU A 103 4.93 -18.92 -17.02
CA GLU A 103 3.64 -19.48 -17.46
C GLU A 103 2.87 -18.51 -18.35
N ARG A 104 2.84 -17.22 -18.01
CA ARG A 104 2.23 -16.19 -18.86
C ARG A 104 2.85 -16.17 -20.26
N TRP A 105 4.17 -16.33 -20.36
CA TRP A 105 4.86 -16.38 -21.65
C TRP A 105 4.62 -17.69 -22.41
N LYS A 106 4.37 -18.80 -21.71
CA LYS A 106 3.99 -20.08 -22.35
C LYS A 106 2.57 -20.05 -22.94
N LEU A 107 1.67 -19.24 -22.41
CA LEU A 107 0.31 -19.05 -22.95
C LEU A 107 0.27 -18.27 -24.28
N PHE A 108 1.37 -17.61 -24.68
CA PHE A 108 1.49 -16.87 -25.95
C PHE A 108 2.24 -17.64 -27.04
N ARG A 109 2.49 -18.95 -26.87
CA ARG A 109 3.16 -19.79 -27.86
C ARG A 109 2.26 -20.95 -28.27
#